data_AF-A0A7W0RSM4-F1
#
_entry.id   AF-A0A7W0RSM4-F1
#
_cell.length_a   1.000
_cell.length_b   1.000
_cell.length_c   1.000
_cell.angle_alpha   90.00
_cell.angle_beta   90.00
_cell.angle_gamma   90.00
#
_symmetry.space_group_name_H-M   'P 1'
#
loop_
_entity.id
_entity.type
_entity.pdbx_description
1 polymer ?
#
loop_
_entity_poly.entity_id
_entity_poly.type
_entity_poly.pdbx_seq_one_letter_code
_entity_poly.pdbx_strand_id
1 'polypeptide(L)'
;RDFLSREPEEAGLNAWLGVLNGCPDMFTPPQTPSQCDRITVSAAFFQSPEFRLKGFFVFNFYRLAFDRLPEFSEISADMQSVTGQTPADTLARRAAFAVSLVGRQEFRARFDALSDADFVAALLDRYGLTAITTPDPQNPEGGQKVTLTRAELMSRLGGGALTRAAVLRAIVESDEVSAAEFTRAFVAMQYYGYLRRTPEEAGYHAWLNYLNAHPGDFRTMVHGFVNSIEYRMRFGQP
;
A
#
# COMPACT_ATOMS: atom_id res chain seq x y z
N ARG A 1 5.75 5.36 -18.39
CA ARG A 1 5.68 5.28 -16.91
C ARG A 1 4.64 4.29 -16.44
N ASP A 2 5.07 3.26 -15.71
CA ASP A 2 4.26 2.24 -15.05
C ASP A 2 3.46 2.82 -13.86
N PHE A 3 2.78 1.92 -13.16
CA PHE A 3 1.98 2.23 -11.97
C PHE A 3 2.79 2.73 -10.76
N LEU A 4 4.12 2.59 -10.76
CA LEU A 4 5.05 3.18 -9.79
C LEU A 4 5.63 4.50 -10.28
N SER A 5 5.06 5.07 -11.36
CA SER A 5 5.49 6.33 -11.97
C SER A 5 6.94 6.35 -12.46
N ARG A 6 7.50 5.17 -12.79
CA ARG A 6 8.83 4.99 -13.41
C ARG A 6 8.70 4.38 -14.80
N GLU A 7 9.71 4.47 -15.65
CA GLU A 7 9.72 3.60 -16.83
C GLU A 7 9.96 2.15 -16.39
N PRO A 8 9.24 1.17 -16.97
CA PRO A 8 9.42 -0.22 -16.58
C PRO A 8 10.85 -0.65 -16.94
N GLU A 9 11.47 -1.41 -16.04
CA GLU A 9 12.74 -2.07 -16.36
C GLU A 9 12.51 -3.09 -17.47
N GLU A 10 13.44 -3.14 -18.43
CA GLU A 10 13.31 -3.97 -19.64
C GLU A 10 13.11 -5.45 -19.30
N ALA A 11 13.87 -5.98 -18.33
CA ALA A 11 13.73 -7.37 -17.89
C ALA A 11 12.33 -7.68 -17.31
N GLY A 12 11.80 -6.77 -16.49
CA GLY A 12 10.46 -6.91 -15.91
C GLY A 12 9.38 -6.80 -16.97
N LEU A 13 9.49 -5.82 -17.87
CA LEU A 13 8.58 -5.66 -19.00
C LEU A 13 8.53 -6.92 -19.88
N ASN A 14 9.69 -7.45 -20.24
CA ASN A 14 9.80 -8.65 -21.07
C ASN A 14 9.24 -9.89 -20.37
N ALA A 15 9.41 -10.02 -19.07
CA ALA A 15 8.81 -11.11 -18.30
C ALA A 15 7.27 -11.07 -18.36
N TRP A 16 6.67 -9.90 -18.12
CA TRP A 16 5.21 -9.73 -18.21
C TRP A 16 4.67 -9.94 -19.64
N LEU A 17 5.38 -9.43 -20.65
CA LEU A 17 5.03 -9.67 -22.06
C LEU A 17 5.13 -11.15 -22.42
N GLY A 18 6.12 -11.87 -21.89
CA GLY A 18 6.26 -13.31 -22.11
C GLY A 18 5.05 -14.10 -21.61
N VAL A 19 4.51 -13.76 -20.43
CA VAL A 19 3.30 -14.38 -19.89
C VAL A 19 2.10 -14.12 -20.80
N LEU A 20 1.91 -12.87 -21.23
CA LEU A 20 0.79 -12.47 -22.08
C LEU A 20 0.86 -13.11 -23.47
N ASN A 21 2.03 -13.08 -24.11
CA ASN A 21 2.24 -13.66 -25.45
C ASN A 21 2.10 -15.19 -25.46
N GLY A 22 2.37 -15.85 -24.33
CA GLY A 22 2.15 -17.28 -24.15
C GLY A 22 0.71 -17.66 -23.78
N CYS A 23 -0.19 -16.69 -23.58
CA CYS A 23 -1.54 -16.95 -23.14
C CYS A 23 -2.46 -17.29 -24.32
N PRO A 24 -3.14 -18.45 -24.33
CA PRO A 24 -4.01 -18.86 -25.44
C PRO A 24 -5.19 -17.91 -25.68
N ASP A 25 -5.68 -17.26 -24.63
CA ASP A 25 -6.72 -16.24 -24.67
C ASP A 25 -6.40 -15.15 -23.65
N MET A 26 -6.15 -13.93 -24.14
CA MET A 26 -5.82 -12.77 -23.32
C MET A 26 -7.06 -12.01 -22.81
N PHE A 27 -8.26 -12.36 -23.28
CA PHE A 27 -9.52 -11.66 -23.06
C PHE A 27 -10.57 -12.53 -22.39
N THR A 28 -10.11 -13.47 -21.57
CA THR A 28 -10.97 -14.39 -20.85
C THR A 28 -11.96 -13.62 -19.95
N PRO A 29 -13.26 -13.94 -19.97
CA PRO A 29 -14.25 -13.34 -19.07
C PRO A 29 -13.81 -13.46 -17.59
N PRO A 30 -14.15 -12.48 -16.72
CA PRO A 30 -13.65 -12.47 -15.35
C PRO A 30 -14.08 -13.69 -14.53
N GLN A 31 -15.26 -14.26 -14.83
CA GLN A 31 -15.81 -15.44 -14.17
C GLN A 31 -15.08 -16.74 -14.55
N THR A 32 -14.35 -16.74 -15.65
CA THR A 32 -13.57 -17.89 -16.10
C THR A 32 -12.15 -17.77 -15.53
N PRO A 33 -11.67 -18.75 -14.75
CA PRO A 33 -10.31 -18.73 -14.23
C PRO A 33 -9.29 -18.71 -15.38
N SER A 34 -8.30 -17.84 -15.27
CA SER A 34 -7.13 -17.81 -16.14
C SER A 34 -5.90 -17.49 -15.28
N GLN A 35 -4.73 -17.96 -15.70
CA GLN A 35 -3.47 -17.73 -15.00
C GLN A 35 -2.51 -16.80 -15.76
N CYS A 36 -2.84 -16.43 -17.00
CA CYS A 36 -1.94 -15.70 -17.89
C CYS A 36 -2.59 -14.50 -18.59
N ASP A 37 -3.92 -14.32 -18.46
CA ASP A 37 -4.62 -13.23 -19.14
C ASP A 37 -4.31 -11.84 -18.57
N ARG A 38 -4.78 -10.79 -19.25
CA ARG A 38 -4.53 -9.39 -18.86
C ARG A 38 -5.03 -9.08 -17.45
N ILE A 39 -6.16 -9.67 -17.05
CA ILE A 39 -6.76 -9.49 -15.73
C ILE A 39 -5.81 -10.07 -14.66
N THR A 40 -5.31 -11.29 -14.87
CA THR A 40 -4.43 -11.99 -13.93
C THR A 40 -3.08 -11.33 -13.84
N VAL A 41 -2.46 -11.00 -14.98
CA VAL A 41 -1.17 -10.31 -15.04
C VAL A 41 -1.26 -8.97 -14.31
N SER A 42 -2.33 -8.20 -14.53
CA SER A 42 -2.57 -6.98 -13.77
C SER A 42 -2.71 -7.23 -12.27
N ALA A 43 -3.56 -8.19 -11.87
CA ALA A 43 -3.81 -8.44 -10.46
C ALA A 43 -2.52 -8.86 -9.76
N ALA A 44 -1.73 -9.73 -10.39
CA ALA A 44 -0.45 -10.21 -9.91
C ALA A 44 0.56 -9.07 -9.73
N PHE A 45 0.57 -8.08 -10.62
CA PHE A 45 1.44 -6.92 -10.51
C PHE A 45 1.12 -6.08 -9.25
N PHE A 46 -0.15 -5.76 -8.99
CA PHE A 46 -0.56 -5.03 -7.78
C PHE A 46 -0.37 -5.83 -6.49
N GLN A 47 -0.37 -7.17 -6.57
CA GLN A 47 -0.08 -8.06 -5.44
C GLN A 47 1.41 -8.38 -5.27
N SER A 48 2.25 -7.92 -6.20
CA SER A 48 3.68 -8.25 -6.21
C SER A 48 4.39 -7.73 -4.95
N PRO A 49 5.47 -8.40 -4.51
CA PRO A 49 6.29 -7.92 -3.40
C PRO A 49 6.76 -6.47 -3.59
N GLU A 50 7.10 -6.08 -4.81
CA GLU A 50 7.50 -4.71 -5.13
C GLU A 50 6.39 -3.69 -4.84
N PHE A 51 5.16 -3.97 -5.28
CA PHE A 51 4.02 -3.11 -5.00
C PHE A 51 3.72 -3.00 -3.52
N ARG A 52 3.84 -4.12 -2.80
CA ARG A 52 3.62 -4.15 -1.35
C ARG A 52 4.67 -3.32 -0.61
N LEU A 53 5.94 -3.44 -0.99
CA LEU A 53 7.06 -2.70 -0.39
C LEU A 53 7.00 -1.19 -0.62
N LYS A 54 6.30 -0.74 -1.66
CA LYS A 54 6.25 0.67 -2.07
C LYS A 54 4.85 1.26 -1.90
N GLY A 55 3.91 0.84 -2.73
CA GLY A 55 2.55 1.40 -2.77
C GLY A 55 1.78 1.16 -1.48
N PHE A 56 1.73 -0.09 -1.01
CA PHE A 56 0.97 -0.40 0.21
C PHE A 56 1.63 0.22 1.44
N PHE A 57 2.96 0.22 1.48
CA PHE A 57 3.71 0.90 2.53
C PHE A 57 3.29 2.36 2.66
N VAL A 58 3.38 3.15 1.58
CA VAL A 58 2.98 4.57 1.61
C VAL A 58 1.50 4.72 1.95
N PHE A 59 0.62 3.95 1.31
CA PHE A 59 -0.82 3.99 1.57
C PHE A 59 -1.17 3.78 3.05
N ASN A 60 -0.55 2.79 3.69
CA ASN A 60 -0.83 2.46 5.08
C ASN A 60 -0.40 3.59 6.05
N PHE A 61 0.61 4.40 5.71
CA PHE A 61 0.92 5.61 6.49
C PHE A 61 -0.23 6.61 6.45
N TYR A 62 -0.84 6.87 5.30
CA TYR A 62 -1.99 7.78 5.20
C TYR A 62 -3.19 7.26 5.98
N ARG A 63 -3.47 5.95 5.86
CA ARG A 63 -4.56 5.30 6.59
C ARG A 63 -4.37 5.39 8.10
N LEU A 64 -3.17 5.09 8.60
CA LEU A 64 -2.87 5.10 10.02
C LEU A 64 -2.75 6.52 10.60
N ALA A 65 -2.02 7.42 9.94
CA ALA A 65 -1.73 8.75 10.48
C ALA A 65 -2.89 9.74 10.28
N PHE A 66 -3.59 9.69 9.14
CA PHE A 66 -4.50 10.76 8.72
C PHE A 66 -5.97 10.35 8.63
N ASP A 67 -6.29 9.05 8.63
CA ASP A 67 -7.65 8.52 8.46
C ASP A 67 -8.28 8.74 7.09
N ARG A 68 -7.50 9.07 6.07
CA ARG A 68 -8.02 9.38 4.75
C ARG A 68 -7.30 8.60 3.68
N LEU A 69 -7.89 8.57 2.49
CA LEU A 69 -7.18 8.18 1.29
C LEU A 69 -6.19 9.31 0.94
N PRO A 70 -4.97 8.98 0.50
CA PRO A 70 -4.09 9.99 -0.08
C PRO A 70 -4.70 10.52 -1.38
N GLU A 71 -4.51 11.80 -1.67
CA GLU A 71 -4.79 12.33 -3.00
C GLU A 71 -3.87 11.69 -4.04
N PHE A 72 -4.27 11.66 -5.31
CA PHE A 72 -3.42 11.10 -6.36
C PHE A 72 -2.04 11.78 -6.44
N SER A 73 -1.98 13.10 -6.29
CA SER A 73 -0.71 13.84 -6.27
C SER A 73 0.17 13.47 -5.08
N GLU A 74 -0.43 13.15 -3.94
CA GLU A 74 0.26 12.74 -2.72
C GLU A 74 0.85 11.33 -2.87
N ILE A 75 0.02 10.35 -3.21
CA ILE A 75 0.46 8.95 -3.31
C ILE A 75 1.47 8.77 -4.44
N SER A 76 1.30 9.45 -5.57
CA SER A 76 2.23 9.35 -6.70
C SER A 76 3.62 9.90 -6.36
N ALA A 77 3.69 11.07 -5.72
CA ALA A 77 4.95 11.65 -5.28
C ALA A 77 5.63 10.80 -4.19
N ASP A 78 4.85 10.31 -3.23
CA ASP A 78 5.39 9.55 -2.09
C ASP A 78 5.85 8.15 -2.50
N MET A 79 5.12 7.47 -3.39
CA MET A 79 5.57 6.20 -3.98
C MET A 79 6.88 6.37 -4.76
N GLN A 80 7.03 7.49 -5.47
CA GLN A 80 8.29 7.81 -6.13
C GLN A 80 9.42 8.06 -5.11
N SER A 81 9.13 8.72 -3.99
CA SER A 81 10.12 9.00 -2.95
C SER A 81 10.73 7.74 -2.33
N VAL A 82 9.93 6.68 -2.16
CA VAL A 82 10.35 5.38 -1.60
C VAL A 82 10.93 4.42 -2.63
N THR A 83 10.89 4.76 -3.92
CA THR A 83 11.40 3.90 -4.99
C THR A 83 12.90 4.13 -5.19
N GLY A 84 13.71 3.13 -4.84
CA GLY A 84 15.16 3.13 -5.09
C GLY A 84 15.56 2.31 -6.32
N GLN A 85 16.81 2.49 -6.76
CA GLN A 85 17.40 1.73 -7.88
C GLN A 85 17.86 0.33 -7.46
N THR A 86 18.13 0.13 -6.17
CA THR A 86 18.52 -1.15 -5.59
C THR A 86 17.61 -1.49 -4.40
N PRO A 87 17.59 -2.75 -3.93
CA PRO A 87 16.89 -3.10 -2.71
C PRO A 87 17.35 -2.25 -1.51
N ALA A 88 18.66 -2.09 -1.31
CA ALA A 88 19.21 -1.31 -0.20
C ALA A 88 18.81 0.17 -0.26
N ASP A 89 18.85 0.79 -1.46
CA ASP A 89 18.39 2.17 -1.67
C ASP A 89 16.89 2.32 -1.37
N THR A 90 16.07 1.35 -1.81
CA THR A 90 14.63 1.33 -1.51
C THR A 90 14.38 1.28 0.00
N LEU A 91 15.09 0.43 0.75
CA LEU A 91 14.95 0.35 2.20
C LEU A 91 15.39 1.65 2.91
N ALA A 92 16.50 2.26 2.47
CA ALA A 92 16.95 3.54 3.00
C ALA A 92 15.92 4.66 2.75
N ARG A 93 15.31 4.71 1.56
CA ARG A 93 14.27 5.68 1.20
C ARG A 93 12.98 5.47 2.00
N ARG A 94 12.58 4.22 2.26
CA ARG A 94 11.44 3.90 3.14
C ARG A 94 11.67 4.39 4.57
N ALA A 95 12.88 4.21 5.10
CA ALA A 95 13.25 4.75 6.41
C ALA A 95 13.18 6.29 6.45
N ALA A 96 13.71 6.95 5.42
CA ALA A 96 13.64 8.41 5.28
C ALA A 96 12.19 8.91 5.14
N PHE A 97 11.34 8.19 4.41
CA PHE A 97 9.93 8.54 4.25
C PHE A 97 9.20 8.58 5.58
N ALA A 98 9.37 7.56 6.44
CA ALA A 98 8.74 7.52 7.77
C ALA A 98 9.10 8.74 8.63
N VAL A 99 10.36 9.18 8.58
CA VAL A 99 10.83 10.40 9.27
C VAL A 99 10.26 11.66 8.62
N SER A 100 10.22 11.73 7.29
CA SER A 100 9.68 12.88 6.57
C SER A 100 8.19 13.10 6.85
N LEU A 101 7.42 12.01 6.97
CA LEU A 101 5.97 12.06 7.14
C LEU A 101 5.60 12.62 8.52
N VAL A 102 6.33 12.25 9.57
CA VAL A 102 6.10 12.83 10.91
C VAL A 102 6.47 14.32 10.98
N GLY A 103 7.30 14.81 10.05
CA GLY A 103 7.63 16.23 9.93
C GLY A 103 6.57 17.07 9.23
N ARG A 104 5.56 16.46 8.59
CA ARG A 104 4.52 17.18 7.84
C ARG A 104 3.61 17.96 8.78
N GLN A 105 3.14 19.13 8.31
CA GLN A 105 2.25 19.99 9.09
C GLN A 105 0.98 19.27 9.55
N GLU A 106 0.36 18.45 8.70
CA GLU A 106 -0.83 17.66 9.05
C GLU A 106 -0.56 16.67 10.18
N PHE A 107 0.58 15.99 10.15
CA PHE A 107 0.98 15.06 11.22
C PHE A 107 1.20 15.81 12.53
N ARG A 108 1.99 16.88 12.47
CA ARG A 108 2.33 17.70 13.62
C ARG A 108 1.09 18.32 14.27
N ALA A 109 0.18 18.86 13.47
CA ALA A 109 -1.08 19.43 13.95
C ALA A 109 -1.93 18.41 14.71
N ARG A 110 -1.85 17.12 14.34
CA ARG A 110 -2.61 16.04 14.98
C ARG A 110 -1.93 15.46 16.22
N PHE A 111 -0.60 15.35 16.20
CA PHE A 111 0.13 14.54 17.17
C PHE A 111 1.10 15.31 18.07
N ASP A 112 1.58 16.50 17.71
CA ASP A 112 2.62 17.23 18.49
C ASP A 112 2.12 17.59 19.90
N ALA A 113 0.81 17.83 20.07
CA ALA A 113 0.21 18.15 21.37
C ALA A 113 -0.04 16.92 22.26
N LEU A 114 0.04 15.70 21.72
CA LEU A 114 -0.22 14.48 22.47
C LEU A 114 0.99 14.09 23.32
N SER A 115 0.73 13.49 24.49
CA SER A 115 1.77 12.75 25.21
C SER A 115 2.20 11.52 24.39
N ASP A 116 3.33 10.93 24.73
CA ASP A 116 3.79 9.71 24.05
C ASP A 116 2.84 8.52 24.26
N ALA A 117 2.20 8.45 25.43
CA ALA A 117 1.16 7.46 25.69
C ALA A 117 -0.07 7.69 24.79
N ASP A 118 -0.57 8.93 24.73
CA ASP A 118 -1.74 9.26 23.92
C ASP A 118 -1.46 9.12 22.42
N PHE A 119 -0.23 9.39 21.99
CA PHE A 119 0.21 9.15 20.61
C PHE A 119 0.12 7.66 20.25
N VAL A 120 0.69 6.77 21.06
CA VAL A 120 0.63 5.32 20.82
C VAL A 120 -0.82 4.82 20.87
N ALA A 121 -1.61 5.29 21.84
CA ALA A 121 -3.01 4.93 21.97
C ALA A 121 -3.81 5.34 20.71
N ALA A 122 -3.68 6.59 20.27
CA ALA A 122 -4.39 7.10 19.09
C ALA A 122 -4.10 6.29 17.81
N LEU A 123 -2.87 5.78 17.65
CA LEU A 123 -2.50 4.95 16.50
C LEU A 123 -3.06 3.52 16.60
N LEU A 124 -2.98 2.87 17.77
CA LEU A 124 -3.46 1.49 17.94
C LEU A 124 -4.99 1.39 17.98
N ASP A 125 -5.65 2.38 18.58
CA ASP A 125 -7.10 2.41 18.75
C ASP A 125 -7.84 2.47 17.41
N ARG A 126 -7.20 3.04 16.37
CA ARG A 126 -7.69 3.04 14.99
C ARG A 126 -8.08 1.65 14.49
N TYR A 127 -7.33 0.63 14.91
CA TYR A 127 -7.52 -0.76 14.51
C TYR A 127 -7.95 -1.64 15.69
N GLY A 128 -8.24 -1.05 16.87
CA GLY A 128 -8.61 -1.79 18.07
C GLY A 128 -7.49 -2.71 18.60
N LEU A 129 -6.21 -2.36 18.37
CA LEU A 129 -5.08 -3.24 18.65
C LEU A 129 -4.60 -3.09 20.10
N THR A 130 -4.20 -4.21 20.72
CA THR A 130 -3.56 -4.24 22.04
C THR A 130 -2.08 -4.65 21.96
N ALA A 131 -1.67 -5.25 20.85
CA ALA A 131 -0.30 -5.57 20.48
C ALA A 131 -0.17 -5.56 18.95
N ILE A 132 1.07 -5.49 18.46
CA ILE A 132 1.42 -5.61 17.05
C ILE A 132 2.53 -6.63 16.85
N THR A 133 2.54 -7.31 15.71
CA THR A 133 3.65 -8.15 15.26
C THR A 133 4.31 -7.47 14.05
N THR A 134 5.54 -6.99 14.23
CA THR A 134 6.23 -6.08 13.28
C THR A 134 7.70 -6.47 13.15
N PRO A 135 8.41 -6.13 12.05
CA PRO A 135 9.87 -6.09 12.07
C PRO A 135 10.38 -5.32 13.29
N ASP A 136 11.47 -5.78 13.91
CA ASP A 136 12.03 -5.13 15.09
C ASP A 136 12.27 -3.64 14.83
N PRO A 137 11.60 -2.71 15.54
CA PRO A 137 11.75 -1.28 15.30
C PRO A 137 13.18 -0.75 15.54
N GLN A 138 14.03 -1.49 16.27
CA GLN A 138 15.45 -1.17 16.43
C GLN A 138 16.31 -1.63 15.24
N ASN A 139 15.84 -2.63 14.48
CA ASN A 139 16.46 -3.10 13.25
C ASN A 139 15.40 -3.52 12.21
N PRO A 140 14.64 -2.56 11.62
CA PRO A 140 13.46 -2.87 10.82
C PRO A 140 13.75 -3.70 9.57
N GLU A 141 14.99 -3.64 9.07
CA GLU A 141 15.43 -4.38 7.88
C GLU A 141 16.12 -5.72 8.22
N GLY A 142 16.20 -6.07 9.51
CA GLY A 142 16.89 -7.28 9.99
C GLY A 142 16.13 -8.59 9.76
N GLY A 143 14.91 -8.54 9.25
CA GLY A 143 14.06 -9.71 8.96
C GLY A 143 13.46 -10.40 10.19
N GLN A 144 13.94 -10.11 11.40
CA GLN A 144 13.35 -10.59 12.64
C GLN A 144 12.10 -9.78 12.98
N LYS A 145 11.02 -10.48 13.33
CA LYS A 145 9.80 -9.88 13.84
C LYS A 145 9.71 -10.02 15.35
N VAL A 146 9.10 -9.03 15.98
CA VAL A 146 8.83 -8.97 17.40
C VAL A 146 7.35 -8.67 17.61
N THR A 147 6.81 -9.18 18.71
CA THR A 147 5.48 -8.79 19.18
C THR A 147 5.66 -7.73 20.27
N LEU A 148 5.03 -6.57 20.08
CA LEU A 148 5.09 -5.45 21.01
C LEU A 148 3.67 -5.11 21.48
N THR A 149 3.45 -5.18 22.79
CA THR A 149 2.21 -4.72 23.41
C THR A 149 2.12 -3.19 23.39
N ARG A 150 0.89 -2.67 23.55
CA ARG A 150 0.64 -1.23 23.75
C ARG A 150 1.56 -0.65 24.83
N ALA A 151 1.69 -1.32 25.96
CA ALA A 151 2.51 -0.86 27.08
C ALA A 151 4.01 -0.82 26.72
N GLU A 152 4.52 -1.79 25.97
CA GLU A 152 5.91 -1.79 25.52
C GLU A 152 6.19 -0.67 24.52
N LEU A 153 5.29 -0.40 23.57
CA LEU A 153 5.43 0.73 22.64
C LEU A 153 5.46 2.07 23.38
N MET A 154 4.55 2.26 24.34
CA MET A 154 4.51 3.45 25.19
C MET A 154 5.80 3.62 26.01
N SER A 155 6.26 2.54 26.65
CA SER A 155 7.48 2.54 27.46
C SER A 155 8.72 2.83 26.63
N ARG A 156 8.88 2.17 25.47
CA ARG A 156 10.02 2.39 24.58
C ARG A 156 10.03 3.80 23.98
N LEU A 157 8.87 4.37 23.68
CA LEU A 157 8.77 5.76 23.21
C LEU A 157 9.10 6.75 24.33
N GLY A 158 8.43 6.64 25.48
CA GLY A 158 8.62 7.56 26.61
C GLY A 158 10.02 7.46 27.24
N GLY A 159 10.68 6.30 27.14
CA GLY A 159 12.08 6.11 27.52
C GLY A 159 13.10 6.53 26.46
N GLY A 160 12.66 7.00 25.28
CA GLY A 160 13.53 7.44 24.18
C GLY A 160 14.22 6.31 23.40
N ALA A 161 13.89 5.05 23.66
CA ALA A 161 14.42 3.91 22.92
C ALA A 161 13.86 3.82 21.49
N LEU A 162 12.67 4.38 21.25
CA LEU A 162 12.07 4.56 19.93
C LEU A 162 11.66 6.01 19.73
N THR A 163 11.68 6.47 18.48
CA THR A 163 11.10 7.75 18.09
C THR A 163 9.65 7.58 17.66
N ARG A 164 8.88 8.68 17.56
CA ARG A 164 7.52 8.65 16.99
C ARG A 164 7.48 8.10 15.57
N ALA A 165 8.51 8.41 14.76
CA ALA A 165 8.65 7.85 13.42
C ALA A 165 8.84 6.33 13.45
N ALA A 166 9.65 5.82 14.39
CA ALA A 166 9.89 4.39 14.54
C ALA A 166 8.62 3.66 15.03
N VAL A 167 7.90 4.23 15.99
CA VAL A 167 6.61 3.69 16.47
C VAL A 167 5.57 3.68 15.35
N LEU A 168 5.41 4.80 14.62
CA LEU A 168 4.48 4.88 13.49
C LEU A 168 4.81 3.82 12.44
N ARG A 169 6.07 3.73 12.04
CA ARG A 169 6.57 2.75 11.07
C ARG A 169 6.30 1.31 11.53
N ALA A 170 6.57 1.00 12.80
CA ALA A 170 6.31 -0.32 13.38
C ALA A 170 4.82 -0.70 13.31
N ILE A 171 3.91 0.22 13.62
CA ILE A 171 2.47 -0.05 13.53
C ILE A 171 2.05 -0.17 12.06
N VAL A 172 2.55 0.67 11.15
CA VAL A 172 2.26 0.56 9.70
C VAL A 172 2.69 -0.78 9.12
N GLU A 173 3.88 -1.26 9.46
CA GLU A 173 4.46 -2.50 8.95
C GLU A 173 4.03 -3.75 9.73
N SER A 174 3.15 -3.58 10.72
CA SER A 174 2.61 -4.69 11.48
C SER A 174 1.77 -5.62 10.60
N ASP A 175 1.74 -6.89 10.96
CA ASP A 175 0.89 -7.88 10.30
C ASP A 175 -0.60 -7.53 10.43
N GLU A 176 -0.98 -6.93 11.55
CA GLU A 176 -2.34 -6.54 11.86
C GLU A 176 -2.83 -5.41 10.95
N VAL A 177 -2.06 -4.32 10.81
CA VAL A 177 -2.42 -3.22 9.89
C VAL A 177 -2.34 -3.66 8.44
N SER A 178 -1.32 -4.45 8.09
CA SER A 178 -1.17 -4.98 6.73
C SER A 178 -2.37 -5.84 6.32
N ALA A 179 -2.87 -6.69 7.22
CA ALA A 179 -4.06 -7.50 6.98
C ALA A 179 -5.34 -6.63 6.89
N ALA A 180 -5.51 -5.68 7.83
CA ALA A 180 -6.69 -4.83 7.89
C ALA A 180 -6.83 -3.91 6.66
N GLU A 181 -5.72 -3.40 6.13
CA GLU A 181 -5.72 -2.46 5.01
C GLU A 181 -5.48 -3.13 3.64
N PHE A 182 -5.23 -4.44 3.56
CA PHE A 182 -4.90 -5.11 2.29
C PHE A 182 -5.94 -4.84 1.19
N THR A 183 -7.21 -5.15 1.45
CA THR A 183 -8.29 -4.96 0.48
C THR A 183 -8.47 -3.49 0.14
N ARG A 184 -8.31 -2.60 1.13
CA ARG A 184 -8.42 -1.14 0.98
C ARG A 184 -7.34 -0.57 0.10
N ALA A 185 -6.10 -0.95 0.34
CA ALA A 185 -4.95 -0.58 -0.46
C ALA A 185 -5.08 -1.14 -1.88
N PHE A 186 -5.48 -2.41 -2.02
CA PHE A 186 -5.65 -3.05 -3.32
C PHE A 186 -6.66 -2.29 -4.19
N VAL A 187 -7.86 -2.02 -3.69
CA VAL A 187 -8.89 -1.25 -4.43
C VAL A 187 -8.36 0.15 -4.78
N ALA A 188 -7.77 0.87 -3.81
CA ALA A 188 -7.30 2.24 -4.04
C ALA A 188 -6.19 2.30 -5.09
N MET A 189 -5.26 1.33 -5.09
CA MET A 189 -4.18 1.24 -6.06
C MET A 189 -4.68 1.02 -7.49
N GLN A 190 -5.86 0.40 -7.68
CA GLN A 190 -6.47 0.34 -9.00
C GLN A 190 -6.80 1.73 -9.54
N TYR A 191 -7.41 2.60 -8.72
CA TYR A 191 -7.72 3.97 -9.14
C TYR A 191 -6.45 4.79 -9.41
N TYR A 192 -5.48 4.78 -8.50
CA TYR A 192 -4.24 5.53 -8.68
C TYR A 192 -3.45 5.02 -9.89
N GLY A 193 -3.41 3.71 -10.06
CA GLY A 193 -2.67 3.09 -11.14
C GLY A 193 -3.36 3.26 -12.50
N TYR A 194 -4.58 2.75 -12.62
CA TYR A 194 -5.30 2.72 -13.90
C TYR A 194 -5.85 4.06 -14.30
N LEU A 195 -6.40 4.80 -13.36
CA LEU A 195 -7.19 6.01 -13.64
C LEU A 195 -6.41 7.28 -13.31
N ARG A 196 -5.33 7.19 -12.53
CA ARG A 196 -4.51 8.33 -12.10
C ARG A 196 -5.32 9.43 -11.40
N ARG A 197 -6.20 9.01 -10.51
CA ARG A 197 -7.04 9.90 -9.72
C ARG A 197 -7.33 9.30 -8.35
N THR A 198 -7.73 10.18 -7.43
CA THR A 198 -8.25 9.79 -6.13
C THR A 198 -9.57 9.02 -6.32
N PRO A 199 -9.78 7.89 -5.63
CA PRO A 199 -11.05 7.19 -5.67
C PRO A 199 -12.19 8.09 -5.22
N GLU A 200 -13.29 8.10 -5.96
CA GLU A 200 -14.55 8.63 -5.46
C GLU A 200 -15.12 7.69 -4.39
N GLU A 201 -15.70 8.26 -3.34
CA GLU A 201 -16.19 7.52 -2.16
C GLU A 201 -17.15 6.39 -2.55
N ALA A 202 -18.15 6.69 -3.40
CA ALA A 202 -19.16 5.72 -3.81
C ALA A 202 -18.56 4.51 -4.55
N GLY A 203 -17.68 4.74 -5.52
CA GLY A 203 -17.04 3.68 -6.28
C GLY A 203 -16.07 2.86 -5.43
N TYR A 204 -15.30 3.54 -4.58
CA TYR A 204 -14.39 2.90 -3.63
C TYR A 204 -15.15 1.95 -2.69
N HIS A 205 -16.24 2.42 -2.07
CA HIS A 205 -17.06 1.59 -1.19
C HIS A 205 -17.80 0.47 -1.93
N ALA A 206 -18.24 0.71 -3.17
CA ALA A 206 -18.87 -0.35 -3.97
C ALA A 206 -17.92 -1.53 -4.20
N TRP A 207 -16.65 -1.26 -4.54
CA TRP A 207 -15.64 -2.31 -4.72
C TRP A 207 -15.26 -3.00 -3.42
N LEU A 208 -15.15 -2.26 -2.32
CA LEU A 208 -14.92 -2.84 -1.01
C LEU A 208 -16.06 -3.78 -0.60
N ASN A 209 -17.31 -3.35 -0.78
CA ASN A 209 -18.48 -4.17 -0.49
C ASN A 209 -18.52 -5.42 -1.38
N TYR A 210 -18.17 -5.27 -2.66
CA TYR A 210 -18.08 -6.40 -3.58
C TYR A 210 -17.05 -7.44 -3.11
N LEU A 211 -15.82 -7.02 -2.79
CA LEU A 211 -14.75 -7.92 -2.36
C LEU A 211 -15.00 -8.52 -0.96
N ASN A 212 -15.72 -7.82 -0.10
CA ASN A 212 -16.17 -8.39 1.18
C ASN A 212 -17.22 -9.48 0.97
N ALA A 213 -18.14 -9.32 0.01
CA ALA A 213 -19.13 -10.32 -0.35
C ALA A 213 -18.55 -11.48 -1.19
N HIS A 214 -17.47 -11.22 -1.93
CA HIS A 214 -16.79 -12.19 -2.80
C HIS A 214 -15.28 -12.22 -2.52
N PRO A 215 -14.86 -12.73 -1.34
CA PRO A 215 -13.45 -12.76 -0.97
C PRO A 215 -12.60 -13.47 -2.03
N GLY A 216 -11.57 -12.78 -2.51
CA GLY A 216 -10.64 -13.32 -3.52
C GLY A 216 -11.07 -13.14 -4.98
N ASP A 217 -12.28 -12.64 -5.26
CA ASP A 217 -12.69 -12.31 -6.63
C ASP A 217 -12.15 -10.94 -7.09
N PHE A 218 -10.82 -10.87 -7.17
CA PHE A 218 -10.13 -9.71 -7.70
C PHE A 218 -10.28 -9.60 -9.23
N ARG A 219 -10.58 -10.71 -9.92
CA ARG A 219 -10.72 -10.74 -11.38
C ARG A 219 -11.87 -9.86 -11.83
N THR A 220 -13.04 -9.97 -11.20
CA THR A 220 -14.20 -9.14 -11.54
C THR A 220 -13.92 -7.65 -11.34
N MET A 221 -13.25 -7.29 -10.23
CA MET A 221 -12.89 -5.91 -9.99
C MET A 221 -11.87 -5.40 -11.02
N VAL A 222 -10.75 -6.10 -11.23
CA VAL A 222 -9.71 -5.69 -12.17
C VAL A 222 -10.27 -5.56 -13.59
N HIS A 223 -11.15 -6.47 -14.00
CA HIS A 223 -11.87 -6.39 -15.27
C HIS A 223 -12.69 -5.10 -15.39
N GLY A 224 -13.36 -4.66 -14.31
CA GLY A 224 -14.09 -3.39 -14.28
C GLY A 224 -13.21 -2.17 -14.56
N PHE A 225 -11.98 -2.14 -14.04
CA PHE A 225 -11.02 -1.06 -14.30
C PHE A 225 -10.43 -1.11 -15.70
N VAL A 226 -9.94 -2.29 -16.13
CA VAL A 226 -9.29 -2.47 -17.44
C VAL A 226 -10.25 -2.21 -18.61
N ASN A 227 -11.55 -2.46 -18.43
CA ASN A 227 -12.56 -2.21 -19.47
C ASN A 227 -13.33 -0.90 -19.28
N SER A 228 -12.99 -0.10 -18.26
CA SER A 228 -13.63 1.19 -18.02
C SER A 228 -13.45 2.14 -19.21
N ILE A 229 -14.41 3.05 -19.40
CA ILE A 229 -14.31 4.08 -20.46
C ILE A 229 -13.07 4.96 -20.20
N GLU A 230 -12.80 5.31 -18.93
CA GLU A 230 -11.63 6.09 -18.53
C GLU A 230 -10.30 5.40 -18.93
N TYR A 231 -10.16 4.09 -18.70
CA TYR A 231 -8.98 3.34 -19.14
C TYR A 231 -8.86 3.37 -20.67
N ARG A 232 -9.96 3.11 -21.39
CA ARG A 232 -9.97 3.13 -22.87
C ARG A 232 -9.65 4.51 -23.44
N MET A 233 -10.08 5.59 -22.80
CA MET A 233 -9.74 6.95 -23.20
C MET A 233 -8.25 7.26 -23.04
N ARG A 234 -7.58 6.60 -22.10
CA ARG A 234 -6.14 6.80 -21.85
C ARG A 234 -5.23 5.90 -22.67
N PHE A 235 -5.65 4.65 -22.91
CA PHE A 235 -4.78 3.61 -23.50
C PHE A 235 -5.31 3.00 -24.80
N GLY A 236 -6.51 3.37 -25.26
CA GLY A 236 -7.15 2.82 -26.47
C GLY A 236 -8.06 1.63 -26.19
N GLN A 237 -8.65 1.04 -27.24
CA GLN A 237 -9.40 -0.20 -27.11
C GLN A 237 -8.46 -1.39 -26.84
N PRO A 238 -8.89 -2.38 -26.03
CA PRO A 238 -8.08 -3.56 -25.72
C PRO A 238 -7.65 -4.36 -26.95
#